data_AF-R9IYU3-F1
#
_entry.id   AF-R9IYU3-F1
#
_cell.length_a   1.000
_cell.length_b   1.000
_cell.length_c   1.000
_cell.angle_alpha   90.00
_cell.angle_beta   90.00
_cell.angle_gamma   90.00
#
_symmetry.space_group_name_H-M   'P 1'
#
loop_
_entity.id
_entity.type
_entity.pdbx_description
1 polymer ?
#
loop_
_entity_poly.entity_id
_entity_poly.type
_entity_poly.pdbx_seq_one_letter_code
_entity_poly.pdbx_strand_id
1 'polypeptide(L)'
;MAITNSMENFEMIVNDDFIKKADALIPELIKTEVTPKQIVTIEPDGDNYKAVFKSDIEELKNIEMGRDDRVVLDFGNHNVGYVKFRIASAGSPPDAPAYIRIKFGEIPVEIVENSGEYNGDIGKGWIQEEFLHIDILPYDCVNKQE
;
A
#
# COMPACT_ATOMS: atom_id res chain seq x y z
N MET A 1 -8.10 -14.62 -19.94
CA MET A 1 -8.44 -16.05 -20.11
C MET A 1 -7.92 -16.74 -18.86
N ALA A 2 -8.79 -17.33 -18.03
CA ALA A 2 -8.32 -17.99 -16.82
C ALA A 2 -7.50 -19.22 -17.22
N ILE A 3 -6.26 -19.32 -16.76
CA ILE A 3 -5.44 -20.53 -16.95
C ILE A 3 -6.10 -21.61 -16.09
N THR A 4 -6.75 -22.59 -16.73
CA THR A 4 -7.28 -23.76 -16.04
C THR A 4 -6.13 -24.71 -15.74
N ASN A 5 -5.51 -24.55 -14.57
CA ASN A 5 -4.61 -25.55 -14.02
C ASN A 5 -5.44 -26.71 -13.44
N SER A 6 -5.94 -27.59 -14.30
CA SER A 6 -6.58 -28.84 -13.86
C SER A 6 -5.54 -29.95 -13.84
N MET A 7 -5.25 -30.48 -12.65
CA MET A 7 -4.53 -31.75 -12.52
C MET A 7 -5.56 -32.88 -12.59
N GLU A 8 -5.47 -33.73 -13.61
CA GLU A 8 -6.31 -34.92 -13.70
C GLU A 8 -6.07 -35.82 -12.48
N ASN A 9 -7.16 -36.28 -11.86
CA ASN A 9 -7.13 -37.17 -10.69
C ASN A 9 -6.41 -36.59 -9.45
N PHE A 10 -6.40 -35.26 -9.29
CA PHE A 10 -5.93 -34.66 -8.04
C PHE A 10 -6.82 -35.07 -6.86
N GLU A 11 -6.23 -35.78 -5.90
CA GLU A 11 -6.87 -36.14 -4.65
C GLU A 11 -6.13 -35.44 -3.49
N MET A 12 -6.85 -34.58 -2.77
CA MET A 12 -6.32 -33.92 -1.58
C MET A 12 -6.43 -34.88 -0.39
N ILE A 13 -5.29 -35.34 0.12
CA ILE A 13 -5.23 -36.14 1.35
C ILE A 13 -4.82 -35.22 2.51
N VAL A 14 -5.70 -35.08 3.50
CA VAL A 14 -5.47 -34.23 4.69
C VAL A 14 -5.11 -35.12 5.88
N ASN A 15 -4.11 -34.71 6.66
CA ASN A 15 -3.72 -35.36 7.90
C ASN A 15 -4.01 -34.44 9.09
N ASP A 16 -5.06 -34.78 9.84
CA ASP A 16 -5.55 -33.95 10.96
C ASP A 16 -4.53 -33.78 12.10
N ASP A 17 -3.69 -34.78 12.34
CA ASP A 17 -2.67 -34.70 13.39
C ASP A 17 -1.57 -33.69 13.03
N PHE A 18 -1.26 -33.55 11.74
CA PHE A 18 -0.33 -32.52 11.25
C PHE A 18 -0.94 -31.13 11.32
N ILE A 19 -2.23 -30.97 10.99
CA ILE A 19 -2.93 -29.70 11.11
C ILE A 19 -2.97 -29.24 12.58
N LYS A 20 -3.38 -30.11 13.50
CA LYS A 20 -3.41 -29.80 14.95
C LYS A 20 -2.03 -29.37 15.47
N LYS A 21 -0.96 -30.03 15.01
CA LYS A 21 0.41 -29.67 15.39
C LYS A 21 0.81 -28.31 14.81
N ALA A 22 0.44 -27.99 13.57
CA ALA A 22 0.70 -26.70 12.96
C ALA A 22 -0.05 -25.57 13.68
N ASP A 23 -1.33 -25.78 14.00
CA ASP A 23 -2.17 -24.81 14.72
C ASP A 23 -1.62 -24.50 16.12
N ALA A 24 -1.16 -25.54 16.83
CA ALA A 24 -0.53 -25.38 18.15
C ALA A 24 0.81 -24.62 18.12
N LEU A 25 1.37 -24.40 16.93
CA LEU A 25 2.65 -23.72 16.71
C LEU A 25 2.50 -22.36 16.01
N ILE A 26 1.27 -21.85 15.84
CA ILE A 26 1.05 -20.51 15.28
C ILE A 26 1.73 -19.48 16.19
N PRO A 27 2.73 -18.73 15.69
CA PRO A 27 3.44 -17.76 16.51
C PRO A 27 2.60 -16.49 16.69
N GLU A 28 2.82 -15.80 17.82
CA GLU A 28 2.35 -14.43 17.96
C GLU A 28 3.20 -13.47 17.13
N LEU A 29 2.55 -12.57 16.40
CA LEU A 29 3.23 -11.55 15.60
C LEU A 29 3.70 -10.40 16.49
N ILE A 30 5.00 -10.09 16.43
CA ILE A 30 5.57 -8.91 17.06
C ILE A 30 5.28 -7.69 16.18
N LYS A 31 4.63 -6.68 16.73
CA LYS A 31 4.25 -5.44 16.03
C LYS A 31 5.11 -4.28 16.51
N THR A 32 5.61 -3.48 15.58
CA THR A 32 6.40 -2.27 15.85
C THR A 32 5.85 -1.12 15.03
N GLU A 33 5.75 0.06 15.64
CA GLU A 33 5.36 1.27 14.93
C GLU A 33 6.56 1.84 14.16
N VAL A 34 6.34 2.16 12.87
CA VAL A 34 7.33 2.76 11.99
C VAL A 34 6.69 3.97 11.33
N THR A 35 7.37 5.11 11.40
CA THR A 35 6.97 6.34 10.72
C THR A 35 7.83 6.57 9.48
N PRO A 36 7.30 7.25 8.45
CA PRO A 36 8.11 7.68 7.30
C PRO A 36 9.27 8.56 7.75
N LYS A 37 10.36 8.54 6.99
CA LYS A 37 11.62 9.25 7.28
C LYS A 37 11.74 10.56 6.53
N GLN A 38 11.24 10.62 5.31
CA GLN A 38 11.40 11.76 4.42
C GLN A 38 10.33 11.77 3.34
N ILE A 39 10.17 12.93 2.70
CA ILE A 39 9.37 13.08 1.50
C ILE A 39 10.31 13.03 0.30
N VAL A 40 9.95 12.28 -0.73
CA VAL A 40 10.78 12.08 -1.93
C VAL A 40 10.02 12.42 -3.21
N THR A 41 10.78 12.65 -4.27
CA THR A 41 10.31 12.54 -5.67
C THR A 41 10.84 11.25 -6.26
N ILE A 42 10.10 10.64 -7.19
CA ILE A 42 10.59 9.52 -7.98
C ILE A 42 10.99 10.05 -9.35
N GLU A 43 12.25 9.86 -9.70
CA GLU A 43 12.87 10.42 -10.91
C GLU A 43 13.51 9.32 -11.75
N PRO A 44 13.52 9.47 -13.09
CA PRO A 44 14.23 8.54 -13.98
C PRO A 44 15.72 8.47 -13.65
N ASP A 45 16.28 7.27 -13.73
CA ASP A 45 17.70 6.97 -13.54
C ASP A 45 18.15 5.93 -14.58
N GLY A 46 18.42 6.40 -15.80
CA GLY A 46 18.64 5.53 -16.96
C GLY A 46 17.36 4.77 -17.33
N ASP A 47 17.45 3.44 -17.37
CA ASP A 47 16.30 2.56 -17.61
C ASP A 47 15.49 2.25 -16.34
N ASN A 48 15.86 2.84 -15.20
CA ASN A 48 15.22 2.64 -13.90
C ASN A 48 14.65 3.95 -13.33
N TYR A 49 14.21 3.89 -12.07
CA TYR A 49 13.78 5.03 -11.28
C TYR A 49 14.46 5.02 -9.92
N LYS A 50 14.68 6.21 -9.35
CA LYS A 50 15.21 6.38 -8.00
C LYS A 50 14.36 7.35 -7.19
N ALA A 51 14.35 7.14 -5.88
CA ALA A 51 13.83 8.12 -4.94
C ALA A 51 14.89 9.21 -4.72
N VAL A 52 14.48 10.47 -4.83
CA VAL A 52 15.32 11.66 -4.60
C VAL A 52 14.71 12.45 -3.45
N PHE A 53 15.55 12.86 -2.49
CA PHE A 53 15.11 13.66 -1.35
C PHE A 53 14.43 14.95 -1.83
N LYS A 54 13.21 15.21 -1.32
CA LYS A 54 12.45 16.44 -1.58
C LYS A 54 12.43 17.34 -0.36
N SER A 55 12.08 16.80 0.81
CA SER A 55 12.02 17.53 2.07
C SER A 55 11.97 16.59 3.27
N ASP A 56 12.23 17.15 4.46
CA ASP A 56 12.05 16.45 5.73
C ASP A 56 10.59 16.06 5.97
N ILE A 57 10.37 15.03 6.79
CA ILE A 57 9.02 14.50 7.04
C ILE A 57 8.13 15.48 7.82
N GLU A 58 8.74 16.39 8.58
CA GLU A 58 8.08 17.43 9.37
C GLU A 58 7.27 18.40 8.48
N GLU A 59 7.64 18.54 7.20
CA GLU A 59 6.93 19.36 6.23
C GLU A 59 5.60 18.74 5.79
N LEU A 60 5.39 17.43 5.99
CA LEU A 60 4.16 16.75 5.55
C LEU A 60 2.89 17.42 6.09
N LYS A 61 2.92 17.90 7.33
CA LYS A 61 1.78 18.58 7.97
C LYS A 61 1.44 19.95 7.36
N ASN A 62 2.37 20.53 6.61
CA ASN A 62 2.23 21.83 5.96
C ASN A 62 1.79 21.68 4.50
N ILE A 63 1.75 20.45 3.97
CA ILE A 63 1.35 20.19 2.58
C ILE A 63 -0.18 20.18 2.50
N GLU A 64 -0.73 21.20 1.87
CA GLU A 64 -2.10 21.20 1.37
C GLU A 64 -2.13 20.53 0.00
N MET A 65 -3.05 19.59 -0.21
CA MET A 65 -3.17 18.85 -1.47
C MET A 65 -4.50 19.18 -2.15
N GLY A 66 -4.43 19.52 -3.43
CA GLY A 66 -5.56 19.68 -4.32
C GLY A 66 -5.77 18.47 -5.22
N ARG A 67 -6.51 18.69 -6.31
CA ARG A 67 -6.74 17.67 -7.34
C ARG A 67 -5.43 17.30 -8.02
N ASP A 68 -5.21 16.00 -8.22
CA ASP A 68 -4.06 15.40 -8.91
C ASP A 68 -2.70 15.62 -8.21
N ASP A 69 -2.68 16.28 -7.05
CA ASP A 69 -1.48 16.38 -6.23
C ASP A 69 -1.10 15.02 -5.66
N ARG A 70 0.21 14.82 -5.50
CA ARG A 70 0.80 13.59 -4.96
C ARG A 70 1.95 13.90 -4.02
N VAL A 71 2.08 13.06 -3.00
CA VAL A 71 3.21 13.03 -2.09
C VAL A 71 3.71 11.59 -2.00
N VAL A 72 5.04 11.42 -2.02
CA VAL A 72 5.66 10.10 -1.86
C VAL A 72 6.44 10.12 -0.55
N LEU A 73 6.13 9.14 0.30
CA LEU A 73 6.71 9.00 1.63
C LEU A 73 7.70 7.83 1.60
N ASP A 74 8.95 8.10 1.93
CA ASP A 74 9.97 7.06 2.07
C ASP A 74 10.09 6.64 3.54
N PHE A 75 9.84 5.36 3.80
CA PHE A 75 9.95 4.76 5.13
C PHE A 75 11.40 4.38 5.50
N GLY A 76 12.33 4.50 4.56
CA GLY A 76 13.76 4.26 4.74
C GLY A 76 14.15 2.78 4.84
N ASN A 77 13.18 1.86 4.82
CA ASN A 77 13.42 0.43 4.80
C ASN A 77 12.22 -0.33 4.23
N HIS A 78 12.42 -1.60 3.92
CA HIS A 78 11.35 -2.52 3.56
C HIS A 78 10.56 -2.92 4.82
N ASN A 79 9.24 -2.69 4.79
CA ASN A 79 8.35 -2.95 5.92
C ASN A 79 7.12 -3.73 5.45
N VAL A 80 6.64 -4.65 6.29
CA VAL A 80 5.36 -5.36 6.09
C VAL A 80 4.44 -5.00 7.24
N GLY A 81 3.24 -4.51 6.94
CA GLY A 81 2.29 -4.15 7.98
C GLY A 81 1.09 -3.36 7.49
N TYR A 82 0.51 -2.60 8.40
CA TYR A 82 -0.69 -1.80 8.18
C TYR A 82 -0.34 -0.32 8.26
N VAL A 83 -0.86 0.46 7.32
CA VAL A 83 -0.67 1.91 7.31
C VAL A 83 -1.84 2.60 8.01
N LYS A 84 -1.51 3.62 8.80
CA LYS A 84 -2.46 4.51 9.47
C LYS A 84 -2.07 5.95 9.13
N PHE A 85 -3.06 6.78 8.86
CA PHE A 85 -2.86 8.20 8.59
C PHE A 85 -4.13 8.99 8.87
N ARG A 86 -4.00 10.31 9.01
CA ARG A 86 -5.11 11.24 9.21
C ARG A 86 -5.14 12.26 8.10
N ILE A 87 -6.33 12.56 7.59
CA ILE A 87 -6.56 13.63 6.63
C ILE A 87 -7.49 14.66 7.26
N ALA A 88 -7.18 15.93 7.06
CA ALA A 88 -8.03 17.05 7.44
C ALA A 88 -8.27 17.97 6.23
N SER A 89 -9.38 18.70 6.23
CA SER A 89 -9.66 19.71 5.23
C SER A 89 -8.79 20.96 5.44
N ALA A 90 -8.37 21.59 4.35
CA ALA A 90 -7.75 22.91 4.35
C ALA A 90 -8.64 23.90 3.57
N GLY A 91 -8.70 25.16 4.02
CA GLY A 91 -9.52 26.20 3.39
C GLY A 91 -11.01 26.13 3.75
N SER A 92 -11.87 26.28 2.74
CA SER A 92 -13.33 26.29 2.91
C SER A 92 -13.88 24.93 3.37
N PRO A 93 -15.08 24.88 3.97
CA PRO A 93 -15.75 23.62 4.26
C PRO A 93 -15.84 22.74 3.00
N PRO A 94 -15.50 21.44 3.10
CA PRO A 94 -15.53 20.55 1.95
C PRO A 94 -16.95 20.41 1.40
N ASP A 95 -17.09 20.56 0.08
CA ASP A 95 -18.36 20.50 -0.66
C ASP A 95 -18.51 19.20 -1.47
N ALA A 96 -17.49 18.34 -1.46
CA ALA A 96 -17.48 17.04 -2.12
C ALA A 96 -16.60 16.02 -1.35
N PRO A 97 -16.82 14.71 -1.55
CA PRO A 97 -15.96 13.67 -0.99
C PRO A 97 -14.53 13.78 -1.52
N ALA A 98 -13.55 13.47 -0.66
CA ALA A 98 -12.16 13.32 -1.09
C ALA A 98 -11.95 11.91 -1.68
N TYR A 99 -11.56 11.86 -2.95
CA TYR A 99 -11.17 10.63 -3.63
C TYR A 99 -9.66 10.49 -3.65
N ILE A 100 -9.13 9.43 -3.04
CA ILE A 100 -7.70 9.26 -2.79
C ILE A 100 -7.25 7.91 -3.30
N ARG A 101 -6.15 7.90 -4.04
CA ARG A 101 -5.43 6.70 -4.45
C ARG A 101 -4.20 6.55 -3.57
N ILE A 102 -4.05 5.37 -2.96
CA ILE A 102 -2.87 4.99 -2.20
C ILE A 102 -2.18 3.87 -2.96
N LYS A 103 -0.87 4.00 -3.16
CA LYS A 103 -0.06 3.00 -3.84
C LYS A 103 1.16 2.67 -2.98
N PHE A 104 1.42 1.39 -2.81
CA PHE A 104 2.60 0.88 -2.13
C PHE A 104 3.55 0.28 -3.17
N GLY A 105 4.85 0.43 -2.91
CA GLY A 105 5.88 -0.12 -3.77
C GLY A 105 7.11 -0.46 -2.96
N GLU A 106 7.71 -1.61 -3.28
CA GLU A 106 8.98 -2.06 -2.71
C GLU A 106 10.15 -1.33 -3.37
N ILE A 107 9.98 -0.96 -4.64
CA ILE A 107 10.97 -0.24 -5.46
C ILE A 107 10.36 1.01 -6.11
N PRO A 108 11.18 2.05 -6.43
CA PRO A 108 10.68 3.32 -6.94
C PRO A 108 9.78 3.23 -8.19
N VAL A 109 10.10 2.32 -9.11
CA VAL A 109 9.34 2.17 -10.37
C VAL A 109 7.88 1.78 -10.13
N GLU A 110 7.62 0.97 -9.11
CA GLU A 110 6.26 0.55 -8.75
C GLU A 110 5.40 1.71 -8.29
N ILE A 111 5.99 2.80 -7.77
CA ILE A 111 5.23 4.00 -7.37
C ILE A 111 4.74 4.78 -8.59
N VAL A 112 5.52 4.82 -9.67
CA VAL A 112 5.23 5.66 -10.86
C VAL A 112 4.50 4.93 -11.97
N GLU A 113 4.62 3.60 -12.04
CA GLU A 113 3.95 2.81 -13.08
C GLU A 113 2.43 2.86 -13.00
N ASN A 114 1.77 2.67 -14.13
CA ASN A 114 0.33 2.55 -14.19
C ASN A 114 -0.10 1.09 -14.00
N SER A 115 -0.74 0.78 -12.86
CA SER A 115 -1.29 -0.55 -12.55
C SER A 115 -2.24 -1.07 -13.63
N GLY A 116 -2.94 -0.16 -14.33
CA GLY A 116 -3.84 -0.49 -15.43
C GLY A 116 -3.12 -1.09 -16.65
N GLU A 117 -1.85 -0.76 -16.86
CA GLU A 117 -1.04 -1.18 -18.00
C GLU A 117 -0.30 -2.51 -17.76
N TYR A 118 -0.32 -3.03 -16.52
CA TYR A 118 0.29 -4.32 -16.22
C TYR A 118 -0.25 -5.42 -17.16
N ASN A 119 0.66 -6.17 -17.76
CA ASN A 119 0.36 -7.30 -18.64
C ASN A 119 1.30 -8.46 -18.30
N GLY A 120 0.83 -9.36 -17.43
CA GLY A 120 1.56 -10.56 -17.04
C GLY A 120 0.60 -11.67 -16.61
N ASP A 121 1.16 -12.85 -16.35
CA ASP A 121 0.37 -14.04 -16.03
C ASP A 121 -0.17 -14.05 -14.60
N ILE A 122 0.47 -13.29 -13.70
CA ILE A 122 0.01 -13.13 -12.31
C ILE A 122 -1.15 -12.13 -12.29
N GLY A 123 -2.19 -12.41 -11.50
CA GLY A 123 -3.33 -11.51 -11.39
C GLY A 123 -2.94 -10.11 -10.88
N LYS A 124 -3.51 -9.07 -11.49
CA LYS A 124 -3.35 -7.65 -11.07
C LYS A 124 -3.71 -7.39 -9.60
N GLY A 125 -4.47 -8.27 -8.96
CA GLY A 125 -4.81 -8.18 -7.55
C GLY A 125 -3.62 -8.26 -6.59
N TRP A 126 -2.43 -8.61 -7.08
CA TRP A 126 -1.19 -8.52 -6.30
C TRP A 126 -0.56 -7.12 -6.28
N ILE A 127 -0.99 -6.22 -7.16
CA ILE A 127 -0.53 -4.82 -7.14
C ILE A 127 -1.14 -4.13 -5.92
N GLN A 128 -0.28 -3.59 -5.06
CA GLN A 128 -0.69 -3.01 -3.79
C GLN A 128 -1.21 -1.58 -3.99
N GLU A 129 -2.53 -1.48 -4.22
CA GLU A 129 -3.20 -0.23 -4.51
C GLU A 129 -4.61 -0.19 -3.92
N GLU A 130 -4.97 0.95 -3.35
CA GLU A 130 -6.27 1.17 -2.72
C GLU A 130 -6.87 2.51 -3.14
N PHE A 131 -8.19 2.54 -3.28
CA PHE A 131 -8.96 3.73 -3.66
C PHE A 131 -9.98 4.03 -2.58
N LEU A 132 -9.85 5.18 -1.93
CA LEU A 132 -10.69 5.62 -0.83
C LEU A 132 -11.61 6.76 -1.27
N HIS A 133 -12.88 6.68 -0.90
CA HIS A 133 -13.83 7.78 -0.98
C HIS A 133 -14.18 8.22 0.44
N ILE A 134 -13.82 9.45 0.80
CA ILE A 134 -13.97 9.99 2.15
C ILE A 134 -14.99 11.13 2.12
N ASP A 135 -16.19 10.87 2.60
CA ASP A 135 -17.28 11.86 2.61
C ASP A 135 -17.15 12.91 3.72
N ILE A 136 -16.54 12.55 4.85
CA ILE A 136 -16.45 13.38 6.05
C ILE A 136 -14.99 13.56 6.45
N LEU A 137 -14.58 14.83 6.56
CA LEU A 137 -13.26 15.24 7.06
C LEU A 137 -13.41 15.98 8.41
N PRO A 138 -12.46 15.82 9.35
CA PRO A 138 -11.26 14.99 9.26
C PRO A 138 -11.57 13.49 9.32
N TYR A 139 -10.71 12.69 8.70
CA TYR A 139 -10.81 11.23 8.65
C TYR A 139 -9.53 10.58 9.15
N ASP A 140 -9.65 9.71 10.15
CA ASP A 140 -8.57 8.86 10.63
C ASP A 140 -8.65 7.50 9.93
N CYS A 141 -7.76 7.28 8.96
CA CYS A 141 -7.61 5.97 8.34
C CYS A 141 -6.88 5.05 9.32
N VAL A 142 -7.66 4.17 9.94
CA VAL A 142 -7.16 3.05 10.72
C VAL A 142 -7.54 1.77 9.99
N ASN A 143 -6.53 1.04 9.52
CA ASN A 143 -6.81 -0.28 8.95
C ASN A 143 -7.30 -1.18 10.10
N LYS A 144 -8.60 -1.46 10.13
CA LYS A 144 -9.25 -2.26 11.19
C LYS A 144 -8.92 -3.73 10.96
N GLN A 145 -7.87 -4.21 11.60
CA GLN A 145 -7.73 -5.61 11.98
C GLN A 145 -7.17 -5.67 13.41
N GLU A 146 -8.09 -5.66 14.37
CA GLU A 146 -7.89 -6.35 15.65
C GLU A 146 -8.34 -7.80 15.49
#